data_AF-A0A0F0LT96-F1
#
_entry.id   AF-A0A0F0LT96-F1
#
_cell.length_a   1.000
_cell.length_b   1.000
_cell.length_c   1.000
_cell.angle_alpha   90.00
_cell.angle_beta   90.00
_cell.angle_gamma   90.00
#
_symmetry.space_group_name_H-M   'P 1'
#
loop_
_entity.id
_entity.type
_entity.pdbx_description
1 polymer ?
#
loop_
_entity_poly.entity_id
_entity_poly.type
_entity_poly.pdbx_seq_one_letter_code
_entity_poly.pdbx_strand_id
1 'polypeptide(L)'
;MIAVADIHSLGSFADPSRQKAAGREDPASNVVPLFADGALPDIEDLRLSEDDRRELVGWTIACAERLLPLFQAERPDDDRPHQALAAAEAFLRGELDIDAVREKAFACHEAARQAQDPSAVAAARVCGQAVAVAHLAGHSRQVPRHTARAFPGDRSRRDEELAWQRMNIPARFDAYVYDGD
;
A
#
# COMPACT_ATOMS: atom_id res chain seq x y z
N MET A 1 -21.77 26.28 -76.79
CA MET A 1 -23.16 26.03 -77.24
C MET A 1 -23.64 24.80 -76.48
N ILE A 2 -24.15 24.97 -75.25
CA ILE A 2 -25.58 25.10 -74.90
C ILE A 2 -26.45 24.00 -75.52
N ALA A 3 -26.92 23.07 -74.69
CA ALA A 3 -28.24 22.45 -74.78
C ALA A 3 -28.67 21.95 -73.38
N VAL A 4 -29.41 22.81 -72.69
CA VAL A 4 -30.55 22.52 -71.79
C VAL A 4 -31.67 21.84 -72.64
N ALA A 5 -32.64 21.06 -72.18
CA ALA A 5 -33.16 20.59 -70.89
C ALA A 5 -34.13 19.40 -71.18
N ASP A 6 -34.63 18.71 -70.13
CA ASP A 6 -36.01 18.20 -69.93
C ASP A 6 -35.96 16.97 -69.00
N ILE A 7 -36.51 16.94 -67.78
CA ILE A 7 -37.84 17.20 -67.19
C ILE A 7 -38.50 15.89 -66.72
N HIS A 8 -38.51 15.72 -65.39
CA HIS A 8 -39.55 15.19 -64.46
C HIS A 8 -40.19 13.80 -64.73
N SER A 9 -39.97 12.80 -63.84
CA SER A 9 -40.73 12.45 -62.59
C SER A 9 -41.58 11.17 -62.83
N LEU A 10 -41.77 10.17 -61.97
CA LEU A 10 -42.08 10.09 -60.53
C LEU A 10 -41.77 8.68 -59.96
N GLY A 11 -41.56 8.61 -58.64
CA GLY A 11 -41.60 7.38 -57.83
C GLY A 11 -40.76 7.51 -56.56
N SER A 12 -41.11 8.40 -55.63
CA SER A 12 -41.83 8.08 -54.37
C SER A 12 -41.26 6.90 -53.59
N PHE A 13 -40.67 7.16 -52.42
CA PHE A 13 -41.14 6.72 -51.10
C PHE A 13 -40.37 7.50 -50.03
N ALA A 14 -41.11 8.06 -49.06
CA ALA A 14 -40.57 8.76 -47.91
C ALA A 14 -40.61 7.87 -46.65
N ASP A 15 -39.52 7.96 -45.87
CA ASP A 15 -39.44 8.02 -44.40
C ASP A 15 -39.77 6.74 -43.58
N PRO A 16 -39.61 6.69 -42.25
CA PRO A 16 -38.54 7.12 -41.32
C PRO A 16 -38.00 5.91 -40.55
N SER A 17 -36.72 5.87 -40.15
CA SER A 17 -36.31 5.09 -38.95
C SER A 17 -34.90 5.46 -38.48
N ARG A 18 -34.86 6.43 -37.58
CA ARG A 18 -33.83 6.58 -36.56
C ARG A 18 -33.84 5.32 -35.68
N GLN A 19 -32.84 4.46 -35.78
CA GLN A 19 -32.70 3.32 -34.86
C GLN A 19 -31.32 3.28 -34.20
N LYS A 20 -31.35 3.71 -32.93
CA LYS A 20 -30.58 3.28 -31.75
C LYS A 20 -29.12 2.88 -31.96
N ALA A 21 -28.24 3.69 -31.35
CA ALA A 21 -26.88 3.34 -30.98
C ALA A 21 -26.84 1.96 -30.32
N ALA A 22 -26.14 1.02 -30.95
CA ALA A 22 -25.67 -0.19 -30.32
C ALA A 22 -24.37 0.14 -29.61
N GLY A 23 -24.37 0.01 -28.27
CA GLY A 23 -23.17 0.07 -27.46
C GLY A 23 -22.17 -0.97 -27.95
N ARG A 24 -21.01 -0.47 -28.38
CA ARG A 24 -19.83 -1.29 -28.59
C ARG A 24 -19.14 -1.37 -27.24
N GLU A 25 -19.14 -2.56 -26.64
CA GLU A 25 -18.24 -2.87 -25.53
C GLU A 25 -16.80 -2.70 -26.03
N ASP A 26 -16.03 -1.86 -25.36
CA ASP A 26 -14.65 -1.57 -25.68
C ASP A 26 -13.76 -2.41 -24.76
N PRO A 27 -13.09 -3.49 -25.23
CA PRO A 27 -12.38 -4.43 -24.36
C PRO A 27 -10.98 -3.95 -23.93
N ALA A 28 -10.70 -2.64 -23.98
CA ALA A 28 -9.42 -2.09 -23.56
C ALA A 28 -9.53 -0.63 -23.09
N SER A 29 -10.25 -0.41 -22.00
CA SER A 29 -9.98 0.74 -21.12
C SER A 29 -9.54 0.19 -19.77
N ASN A 30 -8.29 -0.26 -19.72
CA ASN A 30 -7.64 -0.69 -18.50
C ASN A 30 -7.19 0.56 -17.73
N VAL A 31 -8.16 1.28 -17.17
CA VAL A 31 -7.89 2.24 -16.11
C VAL A 31 -7.96 1.44 -14.81
N VAL A 32 -6.80 1.01 -14.33
CA VAL A 32 -6.64 0.49 -12.97
C VAL A 32 -7.15 1.59 -12.02
N PRO A 33 -8.12 1.33 -11.12
CA PRO A 33 -8.59 2.36 -10.20
C PRO A 33 -7.42 2.84 -9.34
N LEU A 34 -7.28 4.16 -9.29
CA LEU A 34 -6.40 4.87 -8.38
C LEU A 34 -6.93 4.64 -6.95
N PHE A 35 -6.43 3.61 -6.26
CA PHE A 35 -6.64 3.30 -4.83
C PHE A 35 -8.12 3.28 -4.36
N ALA A 36 -8.68 2.09 -4.14
CA ALA A 36 -9.98 1.78 -3.51
C ALA A 36 -10.78 2.99 -2.94
N ASP A 37 -11.64 3.62 -3.76
CA ASP A 37 -12.77 4.54 -3.50
C ASP A 37 -12.79 5.48 -2.25
N GLY A 38 -11.70 5.64 -1.49
CA GLY A 38 -11.67 6.36 -0.22
C GLY A 38 -12.53 5.76 0.91
N ALA A 39 -12.99 4.50 0.78
CA ALA A 39 -13.81 3.86 1.80
C ALA A 39 -13.01 3.63 3.09
N LEU A 40 -13.67 3.78 4.24
CA LEU A 40 -13.09 3.46 5.53
C LEU A 40 -12.89 1.93 5.63
N PRO A 41 -11.71 1.47 6.09
CA PRO A 41 -11.47 0.04 6.32
C PRO A 41 -12.36 -0.47 7.45
N ASP A 42 -12.79 -1.73 7.35
CA ASP A 42 -13.38 -2.43 8.49
C ASP A 42 -12.29 -2.60 9.57
N ILE A 43 -12.52 -2.03 10.75
CA ILE A 43 -11.57 -2.06 11.87
C ILE A 43 -11.35 -3.49 12.38
N GLU A 44 -12.30 -4.41 12.17
CA GLU A 44 -12.17 -5.80 12.62
C GLU A 44 -11.49 -6.70 11.57
N ASP A 45 -11.41 -6.26 10.31
CA ASP A 45 -10.77 -7.03 9.25
C ASP A 45 -9.24 -6.88 9.29
N LEU A 46 -8.58 -7.90 9.84
CA LEU A 46 -7.11 -7.96 9.87
C LEU A 46 -6.49 -8.19 8.50
N ARG A 47 -7.26 -8.66 7.50
CA ARG A 47 -6.73 -8.99 6.17
C ARG A 47 -6.69 -7.77 5.26
N LEU A 48 -7.80 -7.02 5.22
CA LEU A 48 -8.10 -5.95 4.27
C LEU A 48 -7.88 -6.35 2.79
N SER A 49 -8.28 -5.48 1.87
CA SER A 49 -7.97 -5.68 0.45
C SER A 49 -6.47 -5.54 0.18
N GLU A 50 -6.02 -6.00 -0.99
CA GLU A 50 -4.63 -5.79 -1.38
C GLU A 50 -4.29 -4.31 -1.56
N ASP A 51 -5.20 -3.52 -2.11
CA ASP A 51 -5.01 -2.07 -2.29
C ASP A 51 -4.85 -1.36 -0.95
N ASP A 52 -5.68 -1.71 0.04
CA ASP A 52 -5.53 -1.20 1.41
C ASP A 52 -4.17 -1.57 2.01
N ARG A 53 -3.75 -2.82 1.81
CA ARG A 53 -2.44 -3.29 2.26
C ARG A 53 -1.30 -2.56 1.55
N ARG A 54 -1.41 -2.20 0.28
CA ARG A 54 -0.38 -1.42 -0.44
C ARG A 54 -0.21 -0.03 0.18
N GLU A 55 -1.29 0.65 0.53
CA GLU A 55 -1.22 1.94 1.24
C GLU A 55 -0.57 1.80 2.62
N LEU A 56 -0.99 0.81 3.41
CA LEU A 56 -0.40 0.53 4.72
C LEU A 56 1.07 0.13 4.61
N VAL A 57 1.45 -0.72 3.64
CA VAL A 57 2.85 -1.11 3.41
C VAL A 57 3.70 0.13 3.13
N GLY A 58 3.27 1.02 2.24
CA GLY A 58 3.98 2.27 1.94
C GLY A 58 4.24 3.11 3.19
N TRP A 59 3.22 3.30 4.03
CA TRP A 59 3.37 3.98 5.32
C TRP A 59 4.34 3.25 6.26
N THR A 60 4.20 1.93 6.42
CA THR A 60 5.07 1.17 7.33
C THR A 60 6.53 1.13 6.90
N ILE A 61 6.82 1.15 5.58
CA ILE A 61 8.19 1.31 5.07
C ILE A 61 8.76 2.64 5.53
N ALA A 62 8.04 3.75 5.32
CA ALA A 62 8.51 5.08 5.72
C ALA A 62 8.74 5.18 7.24
N CYS A 63 7.89 4.54 8.06
CA CYS A 63 8.12 4.41 9.51
C CYS A 63 9.38 3.60 9.82
N ALA A 64 9.59 2.48 9.12
CA ALA A 64 10.72 1.59 9.36
C ALA A 64 12.06 2.20 8.95
N GLU A 65 12.13 2.90 7.82
CA GLU A 65 13.34 3.58 7.34
C GLU A 65 13.87 4.60 8.36
N ARG A 66 12.97 5.30 9.06
CA ARG A 66 13.34 6.26 10.11
C ARG A 66 13.98 5.61 11.34
N LEU A 67 13.64 4.35 11.61
CA LEU A 67 14.14 3.58 12.74
C LEU A 67 15.32 2.67 12.37
N LEU A 68 15.47 2.32 11.09
CA LEU A 68 16.52 1.43 10.59
C LEU A 68 17.94 1.80 11.09
N PRO A 69 18.34 3.09 11.15
CA PRO A 69 19.65 3.46 11.69
C PRO A 69 19.91 2.98 13.12
N LEU A 70 18.87 2.82 13.95
CA LEU A 70 19.01 2.30 15.32
C LEU A 70 19.46 0.84 15.33
N PHE A 71 18.99 0.03 14.38
CA PHE A 71 19.46 -1.35 14.23
C PHE A 71 20.87 -1.40 13.66
N GLN A 72 21.13 -0.63 12.61
CA GLN A 72 22.44 -0.59 11.95
C GLN A 72 23.56 -0.10 12.87
N ALA A 73 23.24 0.74 13.85
CA ALA A 73 24.20 1.18 14.87
C ALA A 73 24.74 0.02 15.73
N GLU A 74 23.92 -1.00 16.03
CA GLU A 74 24.36 -2.20 16.76
C GLU A 74 24.89 -3.29 15.80
N ARG A 75 24.20 -3.51 14.68
CA ARG A 75 24.42 -4.64 13.76
C ARG A 75 24.62 -4.15 12.32
N PRO A 76 25.74 -3.47 12.02
CA PRO A 76 25.96 -2.87 10.69
C PRO A 76 26.08 -3.90 9.56
N ASP A 77 26.50 -5.13 9.86
CA ASP A 77 26.71 -6.20 8.88
C ASP A 77 25.49 -7.14 8.71
N ASP A 78 24.37 -6.86 9.40
CA ASP A 78 23.15 -7.67 9.33
C ASP A 78 22.10 -7.02 8.44
N ASP A 79 22.02 -7.47 7.19
CA ASP A 79 21.15 -6.90 6.17
C ASP A 79 19.67 -7.32 6.30
N ARG A 80 19.31 -8.20 7.24
CA ARG A 80 17.95 -8.77 7.30
C ARG A 80 16.84 -7.69 7.39
N PRO A 81 16.98 -6.59 8.17
CA PRO A 81 16.01 -5.51 8.14
C PRO A 81 15.92 -4.76 6.81
N HIS A 82 17.05 -4.50 6.15
CA HIS A 82 17.05 -3.87 4.82
C HIS A 82 16.40 -4.78 3.78
N GLN A 83 16.66 -6.09 3.83
CA GLN A 83 16.03 -7.07 2.95
C GLN A 83 14.52 -7.17 3.17
N ALA A 84 14.04 -6.99 4.41
CA ALA A 84 12.62 -6.93 4.70
C ALA A 84 11.97 -5.70 4.03
N LEU A 85 12.59 -4.53 4.09
CA LEU A 85 12.07 -3.33 3.42
C LEU A 85 12.08 -3.48 1.90
N ALA A 86 13.17 -3.99 1.32
CA ALA A 86 13.24 -4.27 -0.11
C ALA A 86 12.15 -5.27 -0.58
N ALA A 87 11.81 -6.25 0.26
CA ALA A 87 10.70 -7.17 0.00
C ALA A 87 9.33 -6.48 0.10
N ALA A 88 9.13 -5.61 1.09
CA ALA A 88 7.91 -4.81 1.20
C ALA A 88 7.72 -3.92 -0.05
N GLU A 89 8.79 -3.30 -0.56
CA GLU A 89 8.76 -2.56 -1.82
C GLU A 89 8.48 -3.45 -3.04
N ALA A 90 9.02 -4.67 -3.09
CA ALA A 90 8.72 -5.63 -4.16
C ALA A 90 7.24 -6.02 -4.17
N PHE A 91 6.61 -6.17 -3.00
CA PHE A 91 5.17 -6.33 -2.90
C PHE A 91 4.42 -5.12 -3.48
N LEU A 92 4.86 -3.88 -3.21
CA LEU A 92 4.26 -2.68 -3.79
C LEU A 92 4.35 -2.63 -5.33
N ARG A 93 5.32 -3.33 -5.93
CA ARG A 93 5.43 -3.50 -7.40
C ARG A 93 4.68 -4.73 -7.94
N GLY A 94 4.11 -5.57 -7.07
CA GLY A 94 3.44 -6.81 -7.46
C GLY A 94 4.40 -7.95 -7.80
N GLU A 95 5.63 -7.89 -7.30
CA GLU A 95 6.74 -8.78 -7.66
C GLU A 95 7.02 -9.87 -6.62
N LEU A 96 6.24 -9.93 -5.53
CA LEU A 96 6.55 -10.78 -4.38
C LEU A 96 5.39 -11.70 -4.01
N ASP A 97 5.67 -12.99 -3.85
CA ASP A 97 4.71 -13.96 -3.31
C ASP A 97 4.62 -13.87 -1.77
N ILE A 98 3.55 -14.45 -1.21
CA ILE A 98 3.26 -14.39 0.23
C ILE A 98 4.24 -15.23 1.06
N ASP A 99 4.83 -16.28 0.51
CA ASP A 99 5.77 -17.14 1.24
C ASP A 99 7.11 -16.41 1.43
N ALA A 100 7.59 -15.72 0.41
CA ALA A 100 8.75 -14.84 0.45
C ALA A 100 8.53 -13.66 1.41
N VAL A 101 7.33 -13.06 1.43
CA VAL A 101 6.94 -12.04 2.44
C VAL A 101 7.15 -12.58 3.86
N ARG A 102 6.62 -13.77 4.14
CA ARG A 102 6.70 -14.38 5.47
C ARG A 102 8.14 -14.74 5.85
N GLU A 103 8.90 -15.31 4.92
CA GLU A 103 10.31 -15.63 5.13
C GLU A 103 11.11 -14.38 5.56
N LYS A 104 10.95 -13.27 4.84
CA LYS A 104 11.64 -12.02 5.16
C LYS A 104 11.18 -11.42 6.49
N ALA A 105 9.88 -11.48 6.80
CA ALA A 105 9.36 -11.07 8.10
C ALA A 105 10.00 -11.88 9.24
N PHE A 106 10.06 -13.21 9.10
CA PHE A 106 10.66 -14.10 10.09
C PHE A 106 12.16 -13.85 10.25
N ALA A 107 12.90 -13.71 9.15
CA ALA A 107 14.33 -13.40 9.19
C ALA A 107 14.61 -12.09 9.95
N CYS A 108 13.82 -11.05 9.71
CA CYS A 108 13.93 -9.77 10.41
C CYS A 108 13.55 -9.89 11.90
N HIS A 109 12.56 -10.74 12.23
CA HIS A 109 12.20 -11.05 13.62
C HIS A 109 13.29 -11.84 14.36
N GLU A 110 14.01 -12.72 13.67
CA GLU A 110 15.20 -13.38 14.21
C GLU A 110 16.34 -12.38 14.44
N ALA A 111 16.58 -11.45 13.52
CA ALA A 111 17.55 -10.36 13.71
C ALA A 111 17.23 -9.56 14.98
N ALA A 112 15.95 -9.22 15.18
CA ALA A 112 15.49 -8.55 16.39
C ALA A 112 15.71 -9.38 17.67
N ARG A 113 15.66 -10.72 17.62
CA ARG A 113 15.95 -11.57 18.80
C ARG A 113 17.44 -11.64 19.12
N GLN A 114 18.30 -11.41 18.12
CA GLN A 114 19.74 -11.50 18.26
C GLN A 114 20.38 -10.18 18.68
N ALA A 115 19.69 -9.04 18.48
CA ALA A 115 20.07 -7.73 18.97
C ALA A 115 20.01 -7.63 20.51
N GLN A 116 20.83 -6.75 21.08
CA GLN A 116 20.93 -6.52 22.53
C GLN A 116 20.38 -5.15 22.93
N ASP A 117 20.54 -4.13 22.09
CA ASP A 117 20.00 -2.80 22.31
C ASP A 117 18.48 -2.82 22.08
N PRO A 118 17.66 -2.43 23.08
CA PRO A 118 16.21 -2.32 22.91
C PRO A 118 15.78 -1.48 21.69
N SER A 119 16.57 -0.47 21.34
CA SER A 119 16.36 0.41 20.17
C SER A 119 16.53 -0.37 18.87
N ALA A 120 17.59 -1.18 18.76
CA ALA A 120 17.83 -2.06 17.63
C ALA A 120 16.75 -3.15 17.53
N VAL A 121 16.39 -3.77 18.67
CA VAL A 121 15.29 -4.75 18.73
C VAL A 121 13.99 -4.14 18.18
N ALA A 122 13.61 -2.95 18.65
CA ALA A 122 12.41 -2.27 18.19
C ALA A 122 12.46 -1.93 16.69
N ALA A 123 13.57 -1.41 16.19
CA ALA A 123 13.76 -1.08 14.78
C ALA A 123 13.63 -2.31 13.87
N ALA A 124 14.30 -3.42 14.20
CA ALA A 124 14.17 -4.67 13.44
C ALA A 124 12.76 -5.26 13.51
N ARG A 125 12.05 -5.11 14.65
CA ARG A 125 10.63 -5.49 14.71
C ARG A 125 9.79 -4.66 13.76
N VAL A 126 9.95 -3.33 13.74
CA VAL A 126 9.21 -2.46 12.82
C VAL A 126 9.49 -2.82 11.36
N CYS A 127 10.74 -3.05 10.98
CA CYS A 127 11.09 -3.49 9.62
C CYS A 127 10.42 -4.83 9.25
N GLY A 128 10.39 -5.79 10.19
CA GLY A 128 9.72 -7.06 9.98
C GLY A 128 8.19 -6.93 9.87
N GLN A 129 7.58 -6.01 10.62
CA GLN A 129 6.15 -5.73 10.49
C GLN A 129 5.83 -5.10 9.13
N ALA A 130 6.68 -4.19 8.62
CA ALA A 130 6.45 -3.52 7.35
C ALA A 130 6.25 -4.50 6.18
N VAL A 131 7.09 -5.53 6.07
CA VAL A 131 6.88 -6.60 5.09
C VAL A 131 5.70 -7.49 5.45
N ALA A 132 5.46 -7.79 6.74
CA ALA A 132 4.34 -8.63 7.15
C ALA A 132 2.95 -8.04 6.82
N VAL A 133 2.82 -6.70 6.70
CA VAL A 133 1.59 -6.03 6.25
C VAL A 133 1.14 -6.54 4.88
N ALA A 134 2.06 -6.88 3.97
CA ALA A 134 1.72 -7.44 2.65
C ALA A 134 0.90 -8.74 2.76
N HIS A 135 1.15 -9.53 3.81
CA HIS A 135 0.39 -10.75 4.10
C HIS A 135 -0.93 -10.43 4.81
N LEU A 136 -0.90 -9.59 5.85
CA LEU A 136 -2.02 -9.32 6.76
C LEU A 136 -1.94 -7.87 7.28
N ALA A 137 -2.94 -7.04 6.95
CA ALA A 137 -2.98 -5.61 7.29
C ALA A 137 -2.83 -5.33 8.78
N GLY A 138 -3.34 -6.20 9.66
CA GLY A 138 -3.25 -6.08 11.12
C GLY A 138 -1.82 -5.96 11.68
N HIS A 139 -0.80 -6.37 10.93
CA HIS A 139 0.60 -6.15 11.30
C HIS A 139 0.97 -4.66 11.41
N SER A 140 0.26 -3.77 10.70
CA SER A 140 0.45 -2.32 10.78
C SER A 140 0.23 -1.78 12.21
N ARG A 141 -0.69 -2.37 12.99
CA ARG A 141 -0.96 -2.00 14.39
C ARG A 141 0.24 -2.20 15.31
N GLN A 142 1.17 -3.08 14.94
CA GLN A 142 2.37 -3.37 15.73
C GLN A 142 3.48 -2.33 15.52
N VAL A 143 3.45 -1.57 14.42
CA VAL A 143 4.46 -0.54 14.12
C VAL A 143 4.55 0.54 15.21
N PRO A 144 3.46 1.22 15.61
CA PRO A 144 3.55 2.20 16.70
C PRO A 144 3.87 1.53 18.05
N ARG A 145 3.40 0.31 18.29
CA ARG A 145 3.68 -0.45 19.54
C ARG A 145 5.16 -0.77 19.70
N HIS A 146 5.86 -1.13 18.62
CA HIS A 146 7.30 -1.34 18.63
C HIS A 146 8.07 -0.01 18.64
N THR A 147 7.62 1.00 17.90
CA THR A 147 8.20 2.35 17.91
C THR A 147 8.23 2.96 19.32
N ALA A 148 7.17 2.74 20.12
CA ALA A 148 7.11 3.21 21.51
C ALA A 148 8.24 2.66 22.41
N ARG A 149 8.95 1.63 21.97
CA ARG A 149 10.08 0.99 22.68
C ARG A 149 11.45 1.34 22.08
N ALA A 150 11.50 2.10 20.97
CA ALA A 150 12.72 2.35 20.21
C ALA A 150 13.67 3.39 20.84
N PHE A 151 13.20 4.16 21.83
CA PHE A 151 13.97 5.25 22.45
C PHE A 151 13.95 5.14 23.98
N PRO A 152 14.59 4.13 24.58
CA PRO A 152 14.63 3.97 26.02
C PRO A 152 15.31 5.18 26.68
N GLY A 153 14.61 5.85 27.58
CA GLY A 153 15.11 7.03 28.31
C GLY A 153 14.91 8.37 27.59
N ASP A 154 14.51 8.38 26.31
CA ASP A 154 14.23 9.59 25.54
C ASP A 154 12.74 9.67 25.13
N ARG A 155 11.92 10.21 26.04
CA ARG A 155 10.48 10.35 25.81
C ARG A 155 10.17 11.38 24.73
N SER A 156 10.95 12.47 24.63
CA SER A 156 10.72 13.51 23.60
C SER A 156 10.87 12.91 22.22
N ARG A 157 11.98 12.20 21.98
CA ARG A 157 12.25 11.58 20.68
C ARG A 157 11.20 10.53 20.32
N ARG A 158 10.78 9.72 21.29
CA ARG A 158 9.69 8.75 21.10
C ARG A 158 8.38 9.42 20.72
N ASP A 159 8.00 10.48 21.43
CA ASP A 159 6.72 11.15 21.22
C ASP A 159 6.72 11.91 19.88
N GLU A 160 7.84 12.52 19.50
CA GLU A 160 8.06 13.10 18.17
C GLU A 160 7.91 12.07 17.04
N GLU A 161 8.51 10.88 17.21
CA GLU A 161 8.43 9.82 16.21
C GLU A 161 7.00 9.28 16.08
N LEU A 162 6.31 9.00 17.19
CA LEU A 162 4.92 8.54 17.17
C LEU A 162 3.97 9.60 16.58
N ALA A 163 4.19 10.88 16.89
CA ALA A 163 3.43 11.97 16.29
C ALA A 163 3.66 12.04 14.77
N TRP A 164 4.91 11.90 14.32
CA TRP A 164 5.21 11.84 12.89
C TRP A 164 4.50 10.67 12.20
N GLN A 165 4.53 9.47 12.79
CA GLN A 165 3.85 8.30 12.23
C GLN A 165 2.34 8.54 12.06
N ARG A 166 1.70 9.13 13.08
CA ARG A 166 0.27 9.43 13.05
C ARG A 166 -0.09 10.56 12.09
N MET A 167 0.80 11.53 11.89
CA MET A 167 0.59 12.61 10.91
C MET A 167 0.78 12.16 9.46
N ASN A 168 1.50 11.07 9.21
CA ASN A 168 1.86 10.61 7.86
C ASN A 168 1.15 9.32 7.45
N ILE A 169 0.31 8.72 8.31
CA ILE A 169 -0.56 7.63 7.91
C ILE A 169 -1.64 8.13 6.92
N PRO A 170 -2.01 7.38 5.87
CA PRO A 170 -3.16 7.74 5.06
C PRO A 170 -4.39 7.85 5.96
N ALA A 171 -5.08 8.99 5.91
CA ALA A 171 -6.04 9.41 6.94
C ALA A 171 -7.12 8.36 7.25
N ARG A 172 -7.55 7.57 6.24
CA ARG A 172 -8.56 6.51 6.40
C ARG A 172 -8.11 5.34 7.29
N PHE A 173 -6.81 5.18 7.53
CA PHE A 173 -6.24 4.12 8.36
C PHE A 173 -5.87 4.56 9.78
N ASP A 174 -6.05 5.84 10.16
CA ASP A 174 -5.70 6.30 11.52
C ASP A 174 -6.40 5.45 12.59
N ALA A 175 -7.73 5.36 12.53
CA ALA A 175 -8.50 4.52 13.45
C ALA A 175 -8.11 3.03 13.34
N TYR A 176 -7.91 2.52 12.12
CA TYR A 176 -7.54 1.12 11.89
C TYR A 176 -6.26 0.70 12.61
N VAL A 177 -5.25 1.58 12.60
CA VAL A 177 -3.93 1.32 13.18
C VAL A 177 -3.88 1.62 14.67
N TYR A 178 -4.51 2.71 15.10
CA TYR A 178 -4.36 3.22 16.47
C TYR A 178 -5.48 2.80 17.43
N ASP A 179 -6.67 2.51 16.91
CA ASP A 179 -7.83 2.11 17.72
C ASP A 179 -8.18 0.61 17.55
N GLY A 180 -7.52 -0.07 16.60
CA GLY A 180 -7.65 -1.52 16.42
C GLY A 180 -6.89 -2.33 17.48
N ASP A 181 -7.58 -3.31 18.08
CA ASP A 181 -7.03 -4.19 19.13
C ASP A 181 -5.91 -5.13 18.63
#